data_AF-A0A7C3NIP7-F1
#
_entry.id   AF-A0A7C3NIP7-F1
#
_cell.length_a   1.000
_cell.length_b   1.000
_cell.length_c   1.000
_cell.angle_alpha   90.00
_cell.angle_beta   90.00
_cell.angle_gamma   90.00
#
_symmetry.space_group_name_H-M   'P 1'
#
loop_
_entity.id
_entity.type
_entity.pdbx_description
1 polymer ?
#
loop_
_entity_poly.entity_id
_entity_poly.type
_entity_poly.pdbx_seq_one_letter_code
_entity_poly.pdbx_strand_id
1 'polypeptide(L)'
;MDGVVIVTRPAVAEQIVGQCVELGVPRVWMHCSLGTCPKLGKKLAATITSVSEEAVRLCREHNIAVIPGGCPMMFCQTADFGHKYIMRWSLRLIGNLAA
;
A
#
# COMPACT_ATOMS: atom_id res chain seq x y z
N MET A 1 4.79 -12.28 14.17
CA MET A 1 5.15 -11.23 13.20
C MET A 1 4.22 -10.07 13.40
N ASP A 2 4.73 -8.85 13.38
CA ASP A 2 3.99 -7.64 13.76
C ASP A 2 3.22 -6.98 12.61
N GLY A 3 3.65 -7.22 11.37
CA GLY A 3 3.01 -6.71 10.18
C GLY A 3 3.76 -7.13 8.92
N VAL A 4 3.12 -6.95 7.76
CA VAL A 4 3.66 -7.34 6.44
C VAL A 4 3.59 -6.15 5.48
N VAL A 5 4.69 -5.91 4.76
CA VAL A 5 4.73 -4.95 3.64
C VAL A 5 4.78 -5.75 2.34
N ILE A 6 3.78 -5.57 1.49
CA ILE A 6 3.60 -6.28 0.23
C ILE A 6 4.12 -5.39 -0.91
N VAL A 7 5.17 -5.87 -1.59
CA VAL A 7 5.80 -5.23 -2.76
C VAL A 7 5.78 -6.21 -3.94
N THR A 8 4.59 -6.70 -4.28
CA THR A 8 4.36 -7.69 -5.34
C THR A 8 3.27 -7.22 -6.31
N ARG A 9 2.94 -8.01 -7.33
CA ARG A 9 1.76 -7.75 -8.17
C ARG A 9 0.47 -7.89 -7.33
N PRO A 10 -0.60 -7.15 -7.66
CA PRO A 10 -1.88 -7.21 -6.92
C PRO A 10 -2.46 -8.62 -6.81
N ALA A 11 -2.35 -9.42 -7.88
CA ALA A 11 -2.84 -10.81 -7.88
C ALA A 11 -2.15 -11.72 -6.84
N VAL A 12 -0.90 -11.40 -6.47
CA VAL A 12 -0.17 -12.15 -5.43
C VAL A 12 -0.46 -11.56 -4.04
N ALA A 13 -0.79 -10.27 -3.96
CA ALA A 13 -1.10 -9.61 -2.69
C ALA A 13 -2.31 -10.25 -1.98
N GLU A 14 -3.30 -10.70 -2.73
CA GLU A 14 -4.47 -11.42 -2.20
C GLU A 14 -4.07 -12.72 -1.48
N GLN A 15 -3.21 -13.52 -2.12
CA GLN A 15 -2.71 -14.77 -1.53
C GLN A 15 -1.91 -14.50 -0.25
N ILE A 16 -1.08 -13.45 -0.25
CA ILE A 16 -0.32 -13.04 0.93
C ILE A 16 -1.25 -12.59 2.06
N VAL A 17 -2.33 -11.87 1.76
CA VAL A 17 -3.33 -11.49 2.78
C VAL A 17 -4.02 -12.72 3.36
N GLY A 18 -4.35 -13.73 2.54
CA GLY A 18 -4.87 -15.01 3.03
C GLY A 18 -3.93 -15.67 4.05
N GLN A 19 -2.63 -15.71 3.75
CA GLN A 19 -1.62 -16.20 4.71
C GLN A 19 -1.53 -15.33 5.97
N CYS A 20 -1.68 -14.01 5.83
CA CYS A 20 -1.70 -13.10 6.98
C CYS A 20 -2.89 -13.39 7.91
N VAL A 21 -4.05 -13.74 7.36
CA VAL A 21 -5.23 -14.15 8.14
C VAL A 21 -4.94 -15.44 8.89
N GLU A 22 -4.43 -16.46 8.21
CA GLU A 22 -4.10 -17.77 8.83
C GLU A 22 -3.06 -17.64 9.94
N LEU A 23 -2.07 -16.77 9.76
CA LEU A 23 -0.99 -16.53 10.71
C LEU A 23 -1.32 -15.49 11.80
N GLY A 24 -2.51 -14.89 11.75
CA GLY A 24 -2.94 -13.87 12.72
C GLY A 24 -2.10 -12.58 12.67
N VAL A 25 -1.61 -12.18 11.49
CA VAL A 25 -0.83 -10.95 11.30
C VAL A 25 -1.77 -9.74 11.38
N PRO A 26 -1.55 -8.79 12.31
CA PRO A 26 -2.53 -7.74 12.59
C PRO A 26 -2.45 -6.54 11.64
N ARG A 27 -1.36 -6.38 10.87
CA ARG A 27 -1.08 -5.18 10.06
C ARG A 27 -0.55 -5.54 8.68
N VAL A 28 -1.12 -4.93 7.64
CA VAL A 28 -0.68 -5.12 6.25
C VAL A 28 -0.54 -3.77 5.55
N TRP A 29 0.54 -3.59 4.80
CA TRP A 29 0.75 -2.43 3.93
C TRP A 29 0.99 -2.89 2.50
N MET A 30 0.12 -2.49 1.57
CA MET A 30 0.32 -2.72 0.15
C MET A 30 1.03 -1.53 -0.49
N HIS A 31 2.22 -1.76 -1.04
CA HIS A 31 3.03 -0.72 -1.67
C HIS A 31 2.34 -0.15 -2.92
N CYS A 32 2.41 1.17 -3.12
CA CYS A 32 2.19 1.76 -4.43
C CYS A 32 3.13 2.95 -4.64
N SER A 33 3.90 2.91 -5.73
CA SER A 33 4.96 3.88 -6.02
C SER A 33 4.47 5.30 -6.30
N LEU A 34 3.16 5.51 -6.55
CA LEU A 34 2.54 6.83 -6.77
C LEU A 34 1.27 7.04 -5.93
N GLY A 35 1.13 6.31 -4.80
CA GLY A 35 -0.09 6.38 -3.98
C GLY A 35 -1.32 5.76 -4.67
N THR A 36 -2.52 6.00 -4.15
CA THR A 36 -3.77 5.39 -4.67
C THR A 36 -4.32 6.06 -5.93
N CYS A 37 -3.53 6.88 -6.64
CA CYS A 37 -4.03 7.82 -7.63
C CYS A 37 -4.81 7.19 -8.80
N PRO A 38 -6.13 7.45 -8.92
CA PRO A 38 -6.93 7.08 -10.08
C PRO A 38 -6.74 8.03 -11.27
N LYS A 39 -6.06 9.18 -11.07
CA LYS A 39 -5.97 10.28 -12.05
C LYS A 39 -4.76 10.21 -12.99
N LEU A 40 -3.66 9.56 -12.59
CA LEU A 40 -2.66 9.10 -13.56
C LEU A 40 -3.21 7.81 -14.16
N GLY A 41 -3.46 7.81 -15.47
CA GLY A 41 -4.32 6.83 -16.15
C GLY A 41 -4.16 5.38 -15.66
N LYS A 42 -5.30 4.70 -15.49
CA LYS A 42 -5.46 3.31 -14.97
C LYS A 42 -4.37 2.32 -15.39
N LYS A 43 -3.85 2.43 -16.62
CA LYS A 43 -2.79 1.54 -17.12
C LYS A 43 -1.45 1.70 -16.41
N LEU A 44 -1.04 2.93 -16.06
CA LEU A 44 0.23 3.16 -15.36
C LEU A 44 0.09 2.84 -13.87
N ALA A 45 -1.07 3.13 -13.26
CA ALA A 45 -1.34 2.79 -11.88
C ALA A 45 -1.33 1.26 -11.65
N ALA A 46 -1.85 0.48 -12.60
CA ALA A 46 -1.87 -0.99 -12.52
C ALA A 46 -0.48 -1.65 -12.58
N THR A 47 0.53 -0.99 -13.14
CA THR A 47 1.91 -1.54 -13.23
C THR A 47 2.80 -1.18 -12.06
N ILE A 48 2.37 -0.27 -11.18
CA ILE A 48 3.19 0.28 -10.07
C ILE A 48 2.54 0.12 -8.69
N THR A 49 1.46 -0.66 -8.61
CA THR A 49 0.69 -0.89 -7.39
C THR A 49 0.72 -2.36 -6.98
N SER A 50 0.77 -2.60 -5.67
CA SER A 50 0.50 -3.89 -5.03
C SER A 50 -0.89 -3.94 -4.43
N VAL A 51 -1.69 -2.88 -4.57
CA VAL A 51 -3.04 -2.79 -4.00
C VAL A 51 -4.01 -3.59 -4.86
N SER A 52 -4.65 -4.58 -4.26
CA SER A 52 -5.85 -5.23 -4.80
C SER A 52 -7.05 -4.84 -3.95
N GLU A 53 -8.18 -4.50 -4.58
CA GLU A 53 -9.43 -4.19 -3.87
C GLU A 53 -9.91 -5.38 -3.03
N GLU A 54 -9.77 -6.60 -3.56
CA GLU A 54 -10.16 -7.81 -2.86
C GLU A 54 -9.25 -8.08 -1.65
N ALA A 55 -7.94 -7.85 -1.80
CA ALA A 55 -7.00 -7.96 -0.69
C ALA A 55 -7.32 -6.96 0.43
N VAL A 56 -7.72 -5.72 0.08
CA VAL A 56 -8.12 -4.70 1.06
C VAL A 56 -9.42 -5.10 1.76
N ARG A 57 -10.37 -5.68 1.02
CA ARG A 57 -11.62 -6.19 1.57
C ARG A 57 -11.37 -7.34 2.56
N LEU A 58 -10.56 -8.33 2.18
CA LEU A 58 -10.17 -9.43 3.08
C LEU A 58 -9.52 -8.92 4.36
N CYS A 59 -8.59 -7.97 4.27
CA CYS A 59 -7.99 -7.36 5.47
C CYS A 59 -9.07 -6.78 6.40
N ARG A 60 -10.03 -6.03 5.85
CA ARG A 60 -11.11 -5.40 6.64
C ARG A 60 -12.04 -6.44 7.27
N GLU A 61 -12.41 -7.48 6.54
CA GLU A 61 -13.27 -8.56 7.04
C GLU A 61 -12.63 -9.32 8.21
N HIS A 62 -11.31 -9.49 8.18
CA HIS A 62 -10.54 -10.20 9.21
C HIS A 62 -9.92 -9.28 10.28
N ASN A 63 -10.36 -8.03 10.39
CA ASN A 63 -9.87 -7.04 11.37
C ASN A 63 -8.35 -6.77 11.28
N ILE A 64 -7.76 -6.93 10.11
CA ILE A 64 -6.37 -6.57 9.82
C ILE A 64 -6.30 -5.09 9.45
N ALA A 65 -5.49 -4.33 10.17
CA ALA A 65 -5.25 -2.93 9.83
C ALA A 65 -4.49 -2.84 8.51
N VAL A 66 -5.09 -2.21 7.51
CA VAL A 66 -4.55 -2.15 6.14
C VAL A 66 -4.21 -0.72 5.72
N ILE A 67 -3.02 -0.55 5.15
CA ILE A 67 -2.61 0.65 4.42
C ILE A 67 -2.63 0.32 2.91
N PRO A 68 -3.70 0.70 2.19
CA PRO A 68 -3.84 0.39 0.77
C PRO A 68 -3.12 1.44 -0.07
N GLY A 69 -1.81 1.29 -0.28
CA GLY A 69 -1.02 2.16 -1.14
C GLY A 69 0.01 3.03 -0.42
N GLY A 70 0.71 3.86 -1.19
CA GLY A 70 1.81 4.68 -0.72
C GLY A 70 3.14 3.94 -0.68
N CYS A 71 4.24 4.69 -0.71
CA CYS A 71 5.60 4.17 -0.61
C CYS A 71 6.09 4.16 0.86
N PRO A 72 6.55 3.02 1.42
CA PRO A 72 7.16 2.96 2.75
C PRO A 72 8.29 3.95 2.97
N MET A 73 9.05 4.26 1.91
CA MET A 73 10.13 5.25 1.96
C MET A 73 9.63 6.66 2.30
N MET A 74 8.35 6.97 2.19
CA MET A 74 7.83 8.28 2.65
C MET A 74 7.86 8.44 4.18
N PHE A 75 8.08 7.35 4.92
CA PHE A 75 8.00 7.31 6.38
C PHE A 75 9.28 6.79 7.04
N CYS A 76 10.16 6.10 6.30
CA CYS A 76 11.46 5.67 6.80
C CYS A 76 12.32 6.87 7.22
N GLN A 77 13.02 6.74 8.35
CA GLN A 77 13.88 7.82 8.87
C GLN A 77 15.03 8.16 7.91
N THR A 78 15.59 7.14 7.26
CA THR A 78 16.73 7.18 6.35
C THR A 78 16.36 7.41 4.89
N ALA A 79 15.08 7.65 4.57
CA ALA A 79 14.68 7.94 3.20
C ALA A 79 15.24 9.27 2.71
N ASP A 80 15.52 9.34 1.41
CA ASP A 80 15.99 10.57 0.78
C ASP A 80 14.92 11.67 0.85
N PHE A 81 15.40 12.90 0.71
CA PHE A 81 14.57 14.10 0.79
C PHE A 81 13.41 14.07 -0.22
N GLY A 82 13.63 13.49 -1.40
CA GLY A 82 12.64 13.34 -2.45
C GLY A 82 11.45 12.48 -2.00
N HIS A 83 11.70 11.26 -1.54
CA HIS A 83 10.65 10.37 -1.06
C HIS A 83 9.97 10.91 0.21
N LYS A 84 10.76 11.42 1.17
CA LYS A 84 10.26 11.81 2.48
C LYS A 84 9.40 13.08 2.45
N TYR A 85 9.80 14.08 1.66
CA TYR A 85 9.13 15.38 1.66
C TYR A 85 8.38 15.65 0.35
N ILE A 86 9.05 15.53 -0.80
CA ILE A 86 8.47 15.93 -2.09
C ILE A 86 7.33 14.99 -2.49
N MET A 87 7.57 13.68 -2.46
CA MET A 87 6.58 12.68 -2.81
C MET A 87 5.43 12.64 -1.80
N ARG A 88 5.75 12.64 -0.50
CA ARG A 88 4.73 12.63 0.56
C ARG A 88 3.81 13.85 0.49
N TRP A 89 4.37 15.04 0.28
CA TRP A 89 3.59 16.28 0.23
C TRP A 89 2.75 16.37 -1.05
N SER A 90 3.33 16.03 -2.20
CA SER A 90 2.59 16.01 -3.48
C SER A 90 1.43 15.00 -3.45
N LEU A 91 1.63 13.79 -2.94
CA LEU A 91 0.56 12.79 -2.83
C LEU A 91 -0.53 13.19 -1.84
N ARG A 92 -0.20 13.93 -0.77
CA ARG A 92 -1.18 14.53 0.15
C ARG A 92 -2.02 15.60 -0.55
N LEU A 93 -1.39 16.51 -1.30
CA LEU A 93 -2.11 17.56 -2.02
C LEU A 93 -3.05 17.02 -3.11
N ILE A 94 -2.68 15.93 -3.76
CA ILE A 94 -3.48 15.33 -4.83
C ILE A 94 -4.58 14.41 -4.24
N GLY A 95 -4.60 14.19 -2.93
CA GLY A 95 -5.61 13.38 -2.23
C GLY A 95 -5.39 11.86 -2.33
N ASN A 96 -4.15 11.42 -2.60
CA ASN A 96 -3.78 10.02 -2.85
C ASN A 96 -3.04 9.36 -1.68
N LEU A 97 -3.10 9.99 -0.52
CA LEU A 97 -2.64 9.45 0.74
C LEU A 97 -3.83 9.52 1.69
N ALA A 98 -4.18 8.39 2.32
CA ALA A 98 -5.12 8.42 3.44
C ALA A 98 -4.54 9.35 4.52
N ALA A 99 -5.41 10.21 5.08
CA ALA A 99 -5.04 11.20 6.09
C ALA A 99 -4.41 10.53 7.33
#